data_AF-A0A842ULQ6-F1
#
_entry.id   AF-A0A842ULQ6-F1
#
_cell.length_a   1.000
_cell.length_b   1.000
_cell.length_c   1.000
_cell.angle_alpha   90.00
_cell.angle_beta   90.00
_cell.angle_gamma   90.00
#
_symmetry.space_group_name_H-M   'P 1'
#
loop_
_entity.id
_entity.type
_entity.pdbx_description
1 polymer ?
#
loop_
_entity_poly.entity_id
_entity_poly.type
_entity_poly.pdbx_seq_one_letter_code
_entity_poly.pdbx_strand_id
1 'polypeptide(L)'
;MTCIRDLRTEIDEVDRRMLALLEKRFSLTKKIGEIKRKQQKPIYDSEREKQVLGRLSTNTDLDSCFVEKIFKQIIAFCRENE
;
A
#
# COMPACT_ATOMS: atom_id res chain seq x y z
N MET A 1 -8.22 -28.72 -18.00
CA MET A 1 -7.98 -29.05 -16.57
C MET A 1 -6.86 -28.16 -16.10
N THR A 2 -7.16 -27.20 -15.22
CA THR A 2 -6.16 -26.31 -14.61
C THR A 2 -5.49 -27.08 -13.46
N CYS A 3 -4.16 -27.24 -13.49
CA CYS A 3 -3.45 -27.92 -12.41
C CYS A 3 -2.92 -26.92 -11.38
N ILE A 4 -2.50 -27.42 -10.19
CA ILE A 4 -1.95 -26.57 -9.11
C ILE A 4 -0.79 -25.69 -9.61
N ARG A 5 0.02 -26.20 -10.54
CA ARG A 5 1.13 -25.46 -11.12
C ARG A 5 0.64 -24.22 -11.89
N ASP A 6 -0.44 -24.34 -12.65
CA ASP A 6 -0.95 -23.23 -13.45
C ASP A 6 -1.49 -22.12 -12.54
N LEU A 7 -2.20 -22.49 -11.47
CA LEU A 7 -2.66 -21.54 -10.44
C LEU A 7 -1.49 -20.86 -9.71
N ARG A 8 -0.40 -21.59 -9.44
CA ARG A 8 0.81 -21.00 -8.84
C ARG A 8 1.48 -20.00 -9.79
N THR A 9 1.54 -20.30 -11.08
CA THR A 9 2.05 -19.33 -12.07
C THR A 9 1.21 -18.07 -12.13
N GLU A 10 -0.12 -18.19 -12.02
CA GLU A 10 -1.01 -17.03 -11.92
C GLU A 10 -0.77 -16.23 -10.64
N ILE A 11 -0.57 -16.89 -9.50
CA ILE A 11 -0.18 -16.23 -8.25
C ILE A 11 1.14 -15.48 -8.42
N ASP A 12 2.17 -16.09 -9.02
CA ASP A 12 3.46 -15.43 -9.26
C ASP A 12 3.30 -14.17 -10.13
N GLU A 13 2.37 -14.17 -11.09
CA GLU A 13 2.04 -12.99 -11.88
C GLU A 13 1.35 -11.90 -11.05
N VAL A 14 0.40 -12.28 -10.20
CA VAL A 14 -0.27 -11.35 -9.28
C VAL A 14 0.75 -10.74 -8.32
N ASP A 15 1.66 -11.53 -7.76
CA ASP A 15 2.72 -11.09 -6.86
C ASP A 15 3.64 -10.07 -7.53
N ARG A 16 4.06 -10.33 -8.77
CA ARG A 16 4.84 -9.36 -9.57
C ARG A 16 4.10 -8.04 -9.76
N ARG A 17 2.79 -8.08 -10.04
CA ARG A 17 1.97 -6.86 -10.20
C ARG A 17 1.81 -6.12 -8.86
N MET A 18 1.63 -6.85 -7.76
CA MET A 18 1.57 -6.25 -6.43
C MET A 18 2.87 -5.51 -6.10
N LEU A 19 4.04 -6.11 -6.35
CA LEU A 19 5.33 -5.46 -6.15
C LEU A 19 5.46 -4.16 -6.96
N ALA A 20 5.17 -4.21 -8.26
CA ALA A 20 5.22 -3.02 -9.11
C ALA A 20 4.28 -1.89 -8.63
N LEU A 21 3.09 -2.24 -8.12
CA LEU A 21 2.15 -1.27 -7.55
C LEU A 21 2.66 -0.68 -6.23
N LEU A 22 3.29 -1.49 -5.37
CA LEU A 22 3.90 -1.04 -4.13
C LEU A 22 5.08 -0.08 -4.39
N GLU A 23 5.95 -0.41 -5.35
CA GLU A 23 7.05 0.46 -5.78
C GLU A 23 6.53 1.81 -6.31
N LYS A 24 5.48 1.78 -7.15
CA LYS A 24 4.83 3.00 -7.63
C LYS A 24 4.25 3.82 -6.48
N ARG A 25 3.57 3.18 -5.53
CA ARG A 25 3.02 3.83 -4.33
C ARG A 25 4.13 4.50 -3.54
N PHE A 26 5.26 3.81 -3.34
CA PHE A 26 6.41 4.33 -2.62
C PHE A 26 7.09 5.52 -3.34
N SER A 27 7.19 5.48 -4.66
CA SER A 27 7.67 6.62 -5.45
C SER A 27 6.78 7.87 -5.25
N LEU A 28 5.46 7.68 -5.18
CA LEU A 28 4.53 8.77 -4.92
C LEU A 28 4.66 9.32 -3.50
N THR A 29 4.83 8.46 -2.49
CA THR A 29 5.02 8.91 -1.10
C THR A 29 6.32 9.69 -0.94
N LYS A 30 7.43 9.27 -1.58
CA LYS A 30 8.67 10.04 -1.63
C LYS A 30 8.48 11.46 -2.18
N LYS A 31 7.78 11.60 -3.30
CA LYS A 31 7.46 12.92 -3.88
C LYS A 31 6.64 13.78 -2.92
N ILE A 32 5.68 13.18 -2.21
CA ILE A 32 4.90 13.88 -1.17
C ILE A 32 5.81 14.31 -0.01
N GLY A 33 6.70 13.43 0.46
CA GLY A 33 7.69 13.72 1.50
C GLY A 33 8.59 14.90 1.13
N GLU A 34 9.11 14.94 -0.10
CA GLU A 34 9.90 16.08 -0.62
C GLU A 34 9.11 17.40 -0.60
N ILE A 35 7.83 17.39 -1.00
CA ILE A 35 6.97 18.57 -0.96
C ILE A 35 6.72 19.01 0.49
N LYS A 36 6.42 18.07 1.39
CA LYS A 36 6.19 18.36 2.82
C LYS A 36 7.44 18.95 3.48
N ARG A 37 8.62 18.41 3.18
CA ARG A 37 9.92 18.93 3.64
C ARG A 37 10.14 20.37 3.18
N LYS A 38 9.90 20.68 1.90
CA LYS A 38 9.98 22.05 1.37
C LYS A 38 8.99 23.01 2.05
N GLN A 39 7.84 22.51 2.49
CA GLN A 39 6.79 23.28 3.17
C GLN A 39 6.91 23.27 4.71
N GLN A 40 7.95 22.65 5.28
CA GLN A 40 8.12 22.44 6.74
C GLN A 40 6.89 21.80 7.42
N LYS A 41 6.13 20.99 6.68
CA LYS A 41 4.96 20.27 7.20
C LYS A 41 5.37 18.95 7.84
N PRO A 42 4.62 18.48 8.86
CA PRO A 42 4.88 17.18 9.45
C PRO A 42 4.72 16.06 8.42
N ILE A 43 5.65 15.11 8.46
CA ILE A 43 5.63 13.91 7.60
C ILE A 43 4.41 13.05 7.96
N TYR A 44 4.16 12.88 9.26
CA TYR A 44 3.02 12.15 9.79
C TYR A 44 1.70 12.93 9.63
N ASP A 45 0.69 12.25 9.07
CA ASP A 45 -0.66 12.79 8.85
C ASP A 45 -1.69 11.72 9.21
N SER A 46 -2.12 11.71 10.47
CA SER A 46 -3.02 10.68 11.01
C SER A 46 -4.40 10.68 10.35
N GLU A 47 -4.90 11.85 9.96
CA GLU A 47 -6.21 11.96 9.31
C GLU A 47 -6.15 11.39 7.90
N ARG A 48 -5.05 11.64 7.17
CA ARG A 48 -4.84 11.01 5.87
C ARG A 48 -4.76 9.49 5.99
N GLU A 49 -4.06 8.95 6.99
CA GLU A 49 -3.97 7.50 7.21
C GLU A 49 -5.34 6.88 7.49
N LYS A 50 -6.13 7.46 8.40
CA LYS A 50 -7.52 7.02 8.69
C LYS A 50 -8.40 7.01 7.44
N GLN A 51 -8.31 8.05 6.62
CA GLN A 51 -9.06 8.12 5.35
C GLN A 51 -8.64 7.02 4.36
N VAL A 52 -7.33 6.71 4.26
CA VAL A 52 -6.86 5.59 3.42
C VAL A 52 -7.45 4.28 3.91
N LEU A 53 -7.32 3.99 5.20
CA LEU A 53 -7.76 2.71 5.78
C LEU A 53 -9.27 2.55 5.67
N GLY A 54 -10.06 3.57 6.03
CA GLY A 54 -11.52 3.54 5.92
C GLY A 54 -11.98 3.29 4.48
N ARG A 55 -11.40 4.00 3.51
CA ARG A 55 -11.74 3.81 2.09
C ARG A 55 -11.38 2.41 1.59
N LEU A 56 -10.24 1.86 1.98
CA LEU A 56 -9.80 0.56 1.48
C LEU A 56 -10.62 -0.58 2.07
N SER A 57 -10.95 -0.51 3.35
CA SER A 57 -11.78 -1.52 4.02
C SER A 57 -13.22 -1.59 3.49
N THR A 58 -13.72 -0.53 2.83
CA THR A 58 -15.07 -0.54 2.23
C THR A 58 -15.10 -0.93 0.75
N ASN A 59 -13.94 -1.03 0.08
CA ASN A 59 -13.85 -1.26 -1.38
C ASN A 59 -13.35 -2.67 -1.73
N THR A 60 -13.50 -3.62 -0.81
CA THR A 60 -13.04 -4.99 -0.98
C THR A 60 -13.89 -5.95 -0.17
N ASP A 61 -14.04 -7.18 -0.66
CA ASP A 61 -14.70 -8.28 0.05
C ASP A 61 -13.75 -8.99 1.03
N LEU A 62 -12.48 -8.55 1.11
CA LEU A 62 -11.52 -9.04 2.08
C LEU A 62 -11.87 -8.56 3.49
N ASP A 63 -11.49 -9.36 4.49
CA ASP A 63 -11.67 -9.01 5.90
C ASP A 63 -11.05 -7.63 6.21
N SER A 64 -11.87 -6.73 6.74
CA SER A 64 -11.48 -5.34 7.02
C SER A 64 -10.29 -5.26 7.98
N CYS A 65 -10.18 -6.18 8.94
CA CYS A 65 -9.06 -6.23 9.88
C CYS A 65 -7.77 -6.65 9.18
N PHE A 66 -7.84 -7.61 8.25
CA PHE A 66 -6.72 -7.99 7.39
C PHE A 66 -6.25 -6.81 6.52
N VAL A 67 -7.17 -6.14 5.83
CA VAL A 67 -6.87 -4.98 4.96
C VAL A 67 -6.20 -3.88 5.78
N GLU A 68 -6.76 -3.56 6.94
CA GLU A 68 -6.22 -2.53 7.81
C GLU A 68 -4.79 -2.85 8.26
N LYS A 69 -4.53 -4.10 8.67
CA LYS A 69 -3.20 -4.56 9.09
C LYS A 69 -2.17 -4.42 7.96
N ILE A 70 -2.49 -4.93 6.77
CA ILE A 70 -1.57 -4.89 5.62
C ILE A 70 -1.27 -3.44 5.22
N PHE A 71 -2.29 -2.60 5.09
CA PHE A 71 -2.07 -1.22 4.68
C PHE A 71 -1.38 -0.36 5.75
N LYS A 72 -1.57 -0.64 7.04
CA LYS A 72 -0.77 -0.02 8.12
C LYS A 72 0.72 -0.34 7.95
N GLN A 73 1.08 -1.59 7.65
CA GLN A 73 2.48 -1.96 7.40
C GLN A 73 3.06 -1.25 6.17
N ILE A 74 2.30 -1.20 5.06
CA ILE A 74 2.72 -0.50 3.85
C ILE A 74 2.91 1.00 4.11
N ILE A 75 2.00 1.64 4.85
CA ILE A 75 2.11 3.06 5.22
C ILE A 75 3.32 3.29 6.12
N ALA A 76 3.51 2.48 7.15
CA ALA A 76 4.64 2.58 8.08
C ALA A 76 5.98 2.47 7.34
N PHE A 77 6.12 1.46 6.46
CA PHE A 77 7.31 1.29 5.63
C PHE A 77 7.60 2.53 4.78
N CYS A 78 6.58 3.12 4.15
CA CYS A 78 6.77 4.32 3.33
C CYS A 78 7.27 5.50 4.16
N ARG A 79 6.71 5.70 5.36
CA ARG A 79 7.07 6.79 6.27
C ARG A 79 8.51 6.68 6.79
N GLU A 80 8.97 5.46 7.06
CA GLU A 80 10.33 5.21 7.57
C GLU A 80 11.42 5.39 6.50
N ASN A 81 11.04 5.32 5.21
CA ASN A 81 11.96 5.36 4.08
C ASN A 81 11.75 6.61 3.18
N GLU A 82 11.10 7.65 3.70
CA GLU A 82 10.94 9.01 3.13
C GLU A 82 12.09 9.94 3.54
#